data_AF-A0A536WWE0-F1
#
_entry.id   AF-A0A536WWE0-F1
#
_cell.length_a   1.000
_cell.length_b   1.000
_cell.length_c   1.000
_cell.angle_alpha   90.00
_cell.angle_beta   90.00
_cell.angle_gamma   90.00
#
_symmetry.space_group_name_H-M   'P 1'
#
loop_
_entity.id
_entity.type
_entity.pdbx_description
1 polymer ?
#
loop_
_entity_poly.entity_id
_entity_poly.type
_entity_poly.pdbx_seq_one_letter_code
_entity_poly.pdbx_strand_id
1 'polypeptide(L)' 'SDNRVTWWDNRSAAHLGYRPEDSSERFRADTEARQPTLDQSDPTVIYQGGAFVRAGPFE' A
#
# COMPACT_ATOMS: atom_id res chain seq x y z
N SER A 1 10.05 4.05 -2.02
CA SER A 1 10.41 3.24 -0.83
C SER A 1 10.62 1.80 -1.24
N ASP A 2 11.44 1.06 -0.49
CA ASP A 2 11.70 -0.37 -0.61
C ASP A 2 10.83 -1.13 0.41
N ASN A 3 9.52 -1.11 0.18
CA ASN A 3 8.56 -1.73 1.10
C ASN A 3 8.59 -3.26 0.94
N ARG A 4 8.66 -4.00 2.06
CA ARG A 4 8.65 -5.48 2.06
C ARG A 4 7.47 -6.07 1.30
N VAL A 5 6.29 -5.46 1.46
CA VAL A 5 5.09 -5.80 0.69
C VAL A 5 4.96 -4.78 -0.43
N THR A 6 4.94 -5.25 -1.68
CA THR A 6 4.85 -4.40 -2.86
C THR A 6 3.70 -4.82 -3.78
N TRP A 7 3.11 -3.84 -4.45
CA TRP A 7 2.11 -4.01 -5.50
C TRP A 7 2.66 -3.66 -6.88
N TRP A 8 3.80 -2.98 -6.94
CA TRP A 8 4.35 -2.42 -8.18
C TRP A 8 5.77 -2.92 -8.42
N ASP A 9 6.06 -3.13 -9.70
CA ASP A 9 7.35 -3.57 -10.19
C ASP A 9 7.93 -2.52 -11.14
N ASN A 10 9.04 -1.91 -10.72
CA ASN A 10 9.74 -0.86 -11.46
C ASN A 10 10.94 -1.37 -12.28
N ARG A 11 11.12 -2.68 -12.46
CA ARG A 11 12.30 -3.24 -13.16
C ARG A 11 12.54 -2.64 -14.54
N SER A 12 11.49 -2.36 -15.31
CA SER A 12 11.62 -1.74 -16.64
C SER A 12 12.22 -0.32 -16.60
N ALA A 13 12.08 0.38 -15.46
CA ALA A 13 12.64 1.72 -15.23
C ALA A 13 14.02 1.69 -14.55
N ALA A 14 14.62 0.51 -14.33
CA ALA A 14 15.88 0.38 -13.59
C ALA A 14 17.05 1.17 -14.21
N HIS A 15 17.00 1.46 -15.51
CA HIS A 15 18.00 2.27 -16.20
C HIS A 15 18.09 3.71 -15.69
N LEU A 16 17.07 4.21 -14.96
CA LEU A 16 17.09 5.52 -14.32
C LEU A 16 17.97 5.57 -13.07
N GLY A 17 18.42 4.42 -12.54
CA GLY A 17 19.31 4.35 -11.38
C GLY A 17 18.67 4.70 -10.03
N TYR A 18 17.38 5.03 -9.99
CA TYR A 18 16.67 5.30 -8.73
C TYR A 18 16.54 4.01 -7.91
N ARG A 19 17.00 4.07 -6.65
CA ARG A 19 16.84 3.01 -5.66
C ARG A 19 16.30 3.61 -4.37
N PRO A 20 15.07 3.28 -3.97
CA PRO A 20 14.57 3.77 -2.70
C PRO A 20 15.27 3.09 -1.52
N GLU A 21 15.57 3.85 -0.47
CA GLU A 21 16.31 3.34 0.72
C GLU A 21 15.41 3.17 1.95
N ASP A 22 14.30 3.91 2.01
CA ASP A 22 13.36 3.81 3.12
C ASP A 22 12.38 2.64 2.96
N SER A 23 11.97 2.05 4.08
CA SER A 23 10.95 0.99 4.13
C SER A 23 9.89 1.27 5.20
N SER A 24 8.62 0.95 4.89
CA SER A 24 7.52 1.03 5.86
C SER A 24 7.58 -0.06 6.94
N GLU A 25 8.38 -1.12 6.76
CA GLU A 25 8.40 -2.29 7.65
C GLU A 25 8.67 -1.92 9.11
N ARG A 26 9.49 -0.90 9.36
CA ARG A 26 9.80 -0.43 10.73
C ARG A 26 8.57 0.03 11.52
N PHE A 27 7.50 0.40 10.83
CA PHE A 27 6.25 0.87 11.44
C PHE A 27 5.17 -0.21 11.51
N ARG A 28 5.41 -1.38 10.92
CA ARG A 28 4.39 -2.43 10.75
C ARG A 28 3.76 -2.81 12.08
N ALA A 29 4.57 -3.05 13.11
CA ALA A 29 4.08 -3.49 14.42
C ALA A 29 3.16 -2.45 15.07
N ASP A 30 3.53 -1.16 15.04
CA ASP A 30 2.71 -0.08 15.62
C ASP A 30 1.42 0.11 14.83
N THR A 31 1.48 0.09 13.49
CA THR A 31 0.31 0.23 12.63
C THR A 31 -0.67 -0.93 12.78
N GLU A 32 -0.19 -2.17 12.75
CA GLU A 32 -1.03 -3.36 12.96
C GLU A 32 -1.63 -3.39 14.37
N ALA A 33 -0.92 -2.92 15.39
CA ALA A 33 -1.46 -2.81 16.75
C ALA A 33 -2.60 -1.76 16.84
N ARG A 34 -2.49 -0.64 16.11
CA ARG A 34 -3.54 0.39 16.05
C ARG A 34 -4.79 -0.08 15.30
N GLN A 35 -4.65 -0.99 14.35
CA GLN A 35 -5.75 -1.53 13.55
C GLN A 35 -5.65 -3.07 13.48
N PRO A 36 -6.05 -3.78 14.55
CA PRO A 36 -5.81 -5.21 14.69
C PRO A 36 -6.67 -6.08 13.78
N THR A 37 -7.78 -5.54 13.25
CA THR A 37 -8.73 -6.28 12.42
C THR A 37 -9.11 -5.49 11.18
N LEU A 38 -9.24 -6.20 10.05
CA LEU A 38 -9.71 -5.68 8.77
C LEU A 38 -10.92 -6.50 8.32
N ASP A 39 -11.94 -5.82 7.81
CA ASP A 39 -13.03 -6.48 7.08
C ASP A 39 -12.50 -6.92 5.71
N GLN A 40 -12.32 -8.22 5.51
CA GLN A 40 -11.80 -8.77 4.25
C GLN A 40 -12.78 -8.66 3.08
N SER A 41 -14.04 -8.30 3.34
CA SER A 41 -15.04 -8.01 2.31
C SER A 41 -15.07 -6.54 1.89
N ASP A 42 -14.39 -5.65 2.62
CA ASP A 42 -14.35 -4.23 2.30
C ASP A 42 -13.56 -3.97 0.99
N PRO A 43 -14.17 -3.35 -0.04
CA PRO A 43 -13.46 -2.93 -1.24
C PRO A 43 -12.21 -2.09 -0.99
N THR A 44 -12.16 -1.31 0.10
CA THR A 44 -10.96 -0.51 0.45
C THR A 44 -9.77 -1.36 0.89
N VAL A 45 -10.02 -2.58 1.38
CA VAL A 45 -9.00 -3.56 1.78
C VAL A 45 -8.58 -4.44 0.61
N ILE A 46 -9.52 -4.72 -0.31
CA ILE A 46 -9.31 -5.60 -1.47
C ILE A 46 -8.54 -4.89 -2.59
N TYR A 47 -8.88 -3.62 -2.86
CA TYR A 47 -8.39 -2.90 -4.04
C TYR A 47 -7.38 -1.81 -3.67
N GLN A 48 -6.39 -1.63 -4.54
CA GLN A 48 -5.26 -0.72 -4.30
C GLN A 48 -5.65 0.76 -4.17
N GLY A 49 -6.84 1.15 -4.66
CA GLY A 49 -7.33 2.52 -4.58
C GLY A 49 -7.80 2.93 -3.17
N GLY A 50 -7.90 2.00 -2.22
CA GLY A 50 -8.32 2.29 -0.85
C GLY A 50 -9.69 2.98 -0.81
N ALA A 51 -9.79 4.06 -0.03
CA ALA A 51 -11.04 4.82 0.11
C ALA A 51 -11.59 5.37 -1.21
N PHE A 52 -10.76 5.61 -2.23
CA PHE A 52 -11.25 6.06 -3.55
C PHE A 52 -12.15 5.05 -4.24
N VAL A 53 -12.03 3.76 -3.92
CA VAL A 53 -12.91 2.72 -4.47
C VAL A 53 -14.32 2.80 -3.86
N ARG A 54 -14.43 3.41 -2.68
CA ARG A 54 -15.71 3.76 -2.06
C ARG A 54 -16.13 5.19 -2.32
N ALA A 55 -15.24 6.09 -2.74
CA ALA A 55 -15.55 7.49 -2.95
C ALA A 55 -15.80 7.74 -4.45
N GLY A 56 -17.03 7.51 -4.91
CA GLY A 56 -17.48 8.01 -6.20
C GLY A 56 -17.90 9.48 -6.10
N PRO A 57 -18.03 10.21 -7.24
CA PRO A 57 -19.12 11.15 -7.31
C PRO A 57 -20.38 10.30 -7.21
N PHE A 58 -21.06 10.33 -6.06
CA PHE A 58 -22.36 9.66 -5.92
C PHE A 58 -23.51 10.57 -6.38
N GLU A 59 -23.18 11.50 -7.28
CA GLU A 59 -24.09 12.19 -8.20
C GLU A 59 -23.63 11.94 -9.65
#